data_AF-A0A7J0DPS2-F1
#
_entry.id   AF-A0A7J0DPS2-F1
#
_cell.length_a   1.000
_cell.length_b   1.000
_cell.length_c   1.000
_cell.angle_alpha   90.00
_cell.angle_beta   90.00
_cell.angle_gamma   90.00
#
_symmetry.space_group_name_H-M   'P 1'
#
loop_
_entity.id
_entity.type
_entity.pdbx_description
1 polymer ?
#
loop_
_entity_poly.entity_id
_entity_poly.type
_entity_poly.pdbx_seq_one_letter_code
_entity_poly.pdbx_strand_id
1 'polypeptide(L)'
;MASSSQNNFDLNAVPNVQPKIRCSSFLSQKGPLMTSGSVMLDDDIAASVAKGIITPLDEKLLADRTDDEAINESMALSIQCASSVSNMARRLQVRGNEVQELRTQVLILQRRNRGLQQENKELKKLVDSYANDMRKRCSELEMNTNLLREQQEESLA
;
A
#
# COMPACT_ATOMS: atom_id res chain seq x y z
N MET A 1 41.44 -5.91 -0.84
CA MET A 1 40.82 -5.06 0.19
C MET A 1 39.94 -4.06 -0.53
N ALA A 2 38.62 -4.15 -0.35
CA ALA A 2 37.63 -3.32 -1.04
C ALA A 2 37.46 -1.99 -0.29
N SER A 3 37.68 -0.87 -0.97
CA SER A 3 37.28 0.45 -0.48
C SER A 3 35.92 0.77 -1.08
N SER A 4 34.86 0.55 -0.31
CA SER A 4 33.51 0.98 -0.64
C SER A 4 33.37 2.44 -0.22
N SER A 5 33.43 3.38 -1.16
CA SER A 5 33.15 4.79 -0.89
C SER A 5 31.64 4.97 -0.80
N GLN A 6 31.10 4.91 0.43
CA GLN A 6 29.72 5.29 0.72
C GLN A 6 29.58 6.81 0.60
N ASN A 7 29.24 7.27 -0.60
CA ASN A 7 28.75 8.63 -0.81
C ASN A 7 27.30 8.68 -0.30
N ASN A 8 27.12 8.93 1.00
CA ASN A 8 25.81 9.15 1.60
C ASN A 8 25.27 10.52 1.14
N PHE A 9 24.49 10.52 0.06
CA PHE A 9 23.74 11.70 -0.35
C PHE A 9 22.53 11.87 0.60
N ASP A 10 22.59 12.84 1.50
CA ASP A 10 21.46 13.24 2.33
C ASP A 10 20.41 13.93 1.46
N LEU A 11 19.27 13.28 1.27
CA LEU A 11 18.13 13.79 0.49
C LEU A 11 17.47 15.02 1.12
N ASN A 12 17.83 15.38 2.36
CA ASN A 12 17.28 16.53 3.08
C ASN A 12 18.23 17.74 3.16
N ALA A 13 19.44 17.64 2.61
CA ALA A 13 20.39 18.75 2.62
C ALA A 13 19.93 19.85 1.64
N VAL A 14 19.43 20.95 2.19
CA VAL A 14 19.06 22.14 1.40
C VAL A 14 20.33 22.80 0.87
N PRO A 15 20.52 22.94 -0.46
CA PRO A 15 21.70 23.61 -1.01
C PRO A 15 21.73 25.08 -0.59
N ASN A 16 22.75 25.50 0.15
CA ASN A 16 22.96 26.90 0.57
C ASN A 16 23.52 27.81 -0.55
N VAL A 17 23.50 27.35 -1.81
CA VAL A 17 23.99 28.09 -2.97
C VAL A 17 22.79 28.40 -3.86
N GLN A 18 22.55 29.67 -4.17
CA GLN A 18 21.52 30.04 -5.14
C GLN A 18 21.75 29.27 -6.44
N PRO A 19 20.77 28.49 -6.94
CA PRO A 19 20.95 27.76 -8.18
C PRO A 19 21.16 28.77 -9.30
N LYS A 20 22.29 28.66 -10.01
CA LYS A 20 22.55 29.44 -11.21
C LYS A 20 21.54 29.01 -12.27
N ILE A 21 20.45 29.74 -12.41
CA ILE A 21 19.37 29.44 -13.35
C ILE A 21 19.95 29.56 -14.76
N ARG A 22 20.22 28.41 -15.39
CA ARG A 22 20.65 28.34 -16.78
C ARG A 22 19.39 28.44 -17.65
N CYS A 23 19.17 29.61 -18.25
CA CYS A 23 18.11 29.81 -19.23
C CYS A 23 18.60 29.31 -20.59
N SER A 24 18.25 28.08 -20.95
CA SER A 24 18.57 27.53 -22.27
C SER A 24 17.66 28.16 -23.33
N SER A 25 18.24 28.95 -24.23
CA SER A 25 17.56 29.42 -25.44
C SER A 25 17.81 28.41 -26.57
N PHE A 26 16.77 27.65 -26.93
CA PHE A 26 16.87 26.66 -27.99
C PHE A 26 16.71 27.34 -29.36
N LEU A 27 17.83 27.53 -30.04
CA LEU A 27 17.90 28.13 -31.37
C LEU A 27 18.18 27.02 -32.39
N SER A 28 17.31 26.92 -33.40
CA SER A 28 17.54 26.09 -34.58
C SER A 28 18.20 26.94 -35.68
N GLN A 29 18.78 26.30 -36.71
CA GLN A 29 19.27 26.98 -37.92
C GLN A 29 18.19 27.84 -38.60
N LYS A 30 16.90 27.50 -38.40
CA LYS A 30 15.74 28.21 -38.96
C LYS A 30 15.21 29.35 -38.06
N GLY A 31 15.85 29.62 -36.91
CA GLY A 31 15.42 30.62 -35.94
C GLY A 31 14.98 30.03 -34.59
N PRO A 32 14.31 30.82 -33.73
CA PRO A 32 13.78 30.36 -32.45
C PRO A 32 12.84 29.16 -32.64
N LEU A 33 13.00 28.13 -31.79
CA LEU A 33 12.14 26.96 -31.82
C LEU A 33 10.68 27.35 -31.54
N MET A 34 9.82 27.15 -32.53
CA MET A 34 8.38 27.37 -32.40
C MET A 34 7.73 26.19 -31.66
N THR A 35 6.62 26.46 -30.96
CA THR A 35 5.89 25.48 -30.12
C THR A 35 5.33 24.27 -30.89
N SER A 36 5.36 24.29 -32.22
CA SER A 36 4.89 23.21 -33.10
C SER A 36 5.96 22.13 -33.36
N GLY A 37 7.19 22.30 -32.87
CA GLY A 37 8.29 21.36 -33.04
C GLY A 37 8.17 20.10 -32.18
N SER A 38 8.58 18.95 -32.71
CA SER A 38 8.65 17.69 -31.95
C SER A 38 10.08 17.17 -31.88
N VAL A 39 10.62 17.04 -30.66
CA VAL A 39 11.95 16.46 -30.38
C VAL A 39 12.03 15.00 -30.84
N MET A 40 10.92 14.27 -30.90
CA MET A 40 10.92 12.85 -31.29
C MET A 40 10.76 12.62 -32.79
N LEU A 41 10.40 13.65 -33.57
CA LEU A 41 10.08 13.51 -35.00
C LEU A 41 10.98 14.35 -35.91
N ASP A 42 11.77 15.27 -35.36
CA ASP A 42 12.61 16.19 -36.12
C ASP A 42 14.02 16.24 -35.49
N ASP A 43 15.00 15.75 -36.25
CA ASP A 43 16.39 15.65 -35.83
C ASP A 43 17.04 17.03 -35.63
N ASP A 44 16.67 18.04 -36.42
CA ASP A 44 17.19 19.41 -36.28
C ASP A 44 16.71 20.02 -34.96
N ILE A 45 15.46 19.74 -34.59
CA ILE A 45 14.86 20.17 -33.33
C ILE A 45 15.49 19.42 -32.16
N ALA A 46 15.65 18.10 -32.27
CA ALA A 46 16.31 17.28 -31.26
C ALA A 46 17.75 17.74 -30.99
N ALA A 47 18.53 17.99 -32.05
CA ALA A 47 19.90 18.47 -31.93
C ALA A 47 19.99 19.87 -31.30
N SER A 48 19.08 20.77 -31.67
CA SER A 48 19.02 22.13 -31.10
C SER A 48 18.65 22.12 -29.62
N VAL A 49 17.71 21.25 -29.22
CA VAL A 49 17.33 21.04 -27.82
C VAL A 49 18.47 20.41 -27.03
N ALA A 50 19.11 19.36 -27.56
CA ALA A 50 20.26 18.72 -26.93
C ALA A 50 21.39 19.72 -26.67
N LYS A 51 21.76 20.56 -27.66
CA LYS A 51 22.77 21.63 -27.49
C LYS A 51 22.42 22.63 -26.39
N GLY A 52 21.14 22.93 -26.18
CA GLY A 52 20.71 23.82 -25.10
C GLY A 52 20.80 23.19 -23.71
N ILE A 53 20.78 21.85 -23.61
CA ILE A 53 20.82 21.09 -22.35
C ILE A 53 22.25 20.70 -21.97
N ILE A 54 23.07 20.27 -22.95
CA ILE A 54 24.44 19.81 -22.73
C ILE A 54 25.33 20.96 -22.21
N THR A 55 26.07 20.70 -21.14
CA THR A 55 27.08 21.63 -20.63
C THR A 55 28.44 21.41 -21.31
N PRO A 56 29.35 22.41 -21.34
CA PRO A 56 30.69 22.21 -21.88
C PRO A 56 31.48 21.08 -21.20
N LEU A 57 31.16 20.77 -19.93
CA LEU A 57 31.74 19.63 -19.23
C LEU A 57 31.19 18.30 -19.79
N ASP A 58 29.89 18.24 -20.03
CA ASP A 58 29.25 17.07 -20.65
C ASP A 58 29.77 16.85 -22.07
N GLU A 59 29.96 17.91 -22.85
CA GLU A 59 30.52 17.83 -24.20
C GLU A 59 31.94 17.25 -24.18
N LYS A 60 32.80 17.68 -23.24
CA LYS A 60 34.12 17.09 -23.04
C LYS A 60 34.03 15.62 -22.65
N LEU A 61 33.17 15.28 -21.68
CA LEU A 61 32.98 13.90 -21.24
C LEU A 61 32.46 13.00 -22.37
N LEU A 62 31.56 13.51 -23.22
CA LEU A 62 31.04 12.78 -24.37
C LEU A 62 32.06 12.67 -25.51
N ALA A 63 32.89 13.69 -25.72
CA ALA A 63 33.95 13.69 -26.75
C ALA A 63 35.09 12.72 -26.39
N ASP A 64 35.39 12.57 -25.11
CA ASP A 64 36.39 11.62 -24.59
C ASP A 64 35.84 10.17 -24.55
N ARG A 65 34.53 9.98 -24.75
CA ARG A 65 33.85 8.69 -24.64
C ARG A 65 33.89 7.94 -25.96
N THR A 66 34.27 6.67 -25.88
CA THR A 66 34.27 5.78 -27.05
C THR A 66 32.91 5.11 -27.24
N ASP A 67 32.61 4.70 -28.48
CA ASP A 67 31.38 3.95 -28.78
C ASP A 67 31.28 2.65 -27.96
N ASP A 68 32.41 1.97 -27.75
CA ASP A 68 32.48 0.74 -26.95
C ASP A 68 32.10 0.99 -25.47
N GLU A 69 32.56 2.10 -24.88
CA GLU A 69 32.19 2.51 -23.52
C GLU A 69 30.72 2.89 -23.42
N ALA A 70 30.20 3.61 -24.41
CA ALA A 70 28.77 3.96 -24.49
C ALA A 70 27.88 2.71 -24.56
N ILE A 71 28.24 1.74 -25.41
CA ILE A 71 27.54 0.46 -25.54
C ILE A 71 27.62 -0.34 -24.22
N ASN A 72 28.81 -0.46 -23.63
CA ASN A 72 29.01 -1.23 -22.40
C ASN A 72 28.21 -0.66 -21.22
N GLU A 73 28.19 0.66 -21.04
CA GLU A 73 27.39 1.31 -20.00
C GLU A 73 25.88 1.13 -20.25
N SER A 74 25.43 1.24 -21.50
CA SER A 74 24.03 0.98 -21.88
C SER A 74 23.61 -0.46 -21.58
N MET A 75 24.48 -1.43 -21.87
CA MET A 75 24.27 -2.84 -21.50
C MET A 75 24.22 -3.04 -19.99
N ALA A 76 25.16 -2.44 -19.26
CA ALA A 76 25.19 -2.50 -17.79
C ALA A 76 23.90 -1.93 -17.18
N LEU A 77 23.43 -0.78 -17.67
CA LEU A 77 22.16 -0.19 -17.25
C LEU A 77 20.98 -1.11 -17.58
N SER A 78 20.94 -1.68 -18.78
CA SER A 78 19.88 -2.61 -19.20
C SER A 78 19.83 -3.86 -18.30
N ILE A 79 20.98 -4.43 -17.93
CA ILE A 79 21.08 -5.57 -17.02
C ILE A 79 20.60 -5.19 -15.61
N GLN A 80 21.00 -4.03 -15.10
CA GLN A 80 20.56 -3.53 -13.80
C GLN A 80 19.04 -3.30 -13.76
N CYS A 81 18.48 -2.67 -14.81
CA CYS A 81 17.05 -2.47 -14.96
C CYS A 81 16.29 -3.80 -14.99
N ALA A 82 16.74 -4.76 -15.81
CA ALA A 82 16.14 -6.09 -15.87
C ALA A 82 16.18 -6.78 -14.50
N SER A 83 17.31 -6.72 -13.80
CA SER A 83 17.46 -7.29 -12.46
C SER A 83 16.54 -6.65 -11.43
N SER A 84 16.40 -5.32 -11.47
CA SER A 84 15.50 -4.56 -10.60
C SER A 84 14.04 -4.96 -10.82
N VAL A 85 13.60 -4.99 -12.08
CA VAL A 85 12.23 -5.38 -12.46
C VAL A 85 11.96 -6.85 -12.08
N SER A 86 12.90 -7.77 -12.35
CA SER A 86 12.77 -9.17 -11.94
C SER A 86 12.65 -9.33 -10.43
N ASN A 87 13.43 -8.58 -9.65
CA ASN A 87 13.33 -8.62 -8.19
C ASN A 87 11.98 -8.09 -7.69
N MET A 88 11.47 -7.00 -8.29
CA MET A 88 10.12 -6.49 -8.00
C MET A 88 9.04 -7.52 -8.34
N ALA A 89 9.13 -8.15 -9.51
CA ALA A 89 8.18 -9.18 -9.94
C ALA A 89 8.12 -10.35 -8.95
N ARG A 90 9.28 -10.85 -8.51
CA ARG A 90 9.37 -11.90 -7.50
C ARG A 90 8.75 -11.49 -6.16
N ARG A 91 9.05 -10.28 -5.67
CA ARG A 91 8.46 -9.76 -4.42
C ARG A 91 6.95 -9.62 -4.52
N LEU A 92 6.45 -9.17 -5.68
CA LEU A 92 5.02 -9.03 -5.92
C LEU A 92 4.33 -10.40 -5.96
N GLN A 93 4.96 -11.43 -6.54
CA GLN A 93 4.45 -12.79 -6.54
C GLN A 93 4.31 -13.35 -5.11
N VAL A 94 5.35 -13.21 -4.27
CA VAL A 94 5.31 -13.64 -2.87
C VAL A 94 4.19 -12.94 -2.10
N ARG A 95 4.10 -11.60 -2.21
CA ARG A 95 3.00 -10.81 -1.63
C ARG A 95 1.63 -11.27 -2.12
N GLY A 96 1.52 -11.65 -3.40
CA GLY A 96 0.29 -12.20 -3.99
C GLY A 96 -0.15 -13.49 -3.30
N ASN A 97 0.79 -14.40 -3.03
CA ASN A 97 0.52 -15.65 -2.32
C ASN A 97 0.06 -15.39 -0.87
N GLU A 98 0.74 -14.50 -0.14
CA GLU A 98 0.37 -14.10 1.23
C GLU A 98 -1.06 -13.52 1.27
N VAL A 99 -1.40 -12.63 0.34
CA VAL A 99 -2.76 -12.06 0.24
C VAL A 99 -3.81 -13.14 -0.01
N GLN A 100 -3.50 -14.13 -0.85
CA GLN A 100 -4.43 -15.23 -1.14
C GLN A 100 -4.64 -16.14 0.08
N GLU A 101 -3.59 -16.41 0.84
CA GLU A 101 -3.68 -17.15 2.09
C GLU A 101 -4.54 -16.40 3.12
N LEU A 102 -4.28 -15.10 3.32
CA LEU A 102 -5.06 -14.25 4.22
C LEU A 102 -6.54 -14.19 3.81
N ARG A 103 -6.84 -14.09 2.51
CA ARG A 103 -8.23 -14.15 2.00
C ARG A 103 -8.91 -15.45 2.41
N THR A 104 -8.19 -16.57 2.33
CA THR A 104 -8.72 -17.88 2.72
C THR A 104 -9.00 -17.93 4.22
N GLN A 105 -8.07 -17.44 5.05
CA GLN A 105 -8.26 -17.38 6.51
C GLN A 105 -9.44 -16.48 6.90
N VAL A 106 -9.59 -15.31 6.27
CA VAL A 106 -10.73 -14.40 6.48
C VAL A 106 -12.06 -15.10 6.17
N LEU A 107 -12.14 -15.84 5.07
CA LEU A 107 -13.36 -16.58 4.72
C LEU A 107 -13.72 -17.65 5.77
N ILE A 108 -12.73 -18.37 6.29
CA ILE A 108 -12.93 -19.37 7.36
C ILE A 108 -13.45 -18.69 8.63
N LEU A 109 -12.81 -17.60 9.05
CA LEU A 109 -13.23 -16.85 10.24
C LEU A 109 -14.64 -16.26 10.09
N GLN A 110 -15.00 -15.73 8.93
CA GLN A 110 -16.34 -15.23 8.65
C GLN A 110 -17.41 -16.34 8.74
N ARG A 111 -17.11 -17.56 8.29
CA ARG A 111 -18.04 -18.69 8.45
C ARG A 111 -18.19 -19.08 9.92
N ARG A 112 -17.08 -19.16 10.66
CA ARG A 112 -17.11 -19.48 12.09
C ARG A 112 -17.90 -18.45 12.90
N ASN A 113 -17.70 -17.16 12.63
CA ASN A 113 -18.42 -16.09 13.30
C ASN A 113 -19.93 -16.18 13.04
N ARG A 114 -20.35 -16.45 11.80
CA ARG A 114 -21.77 -16.71 11.48
C ARG A 114 -22.35 -17.88 12.27
N GLY A 115 -21.60 -18.97 12.42
CA GLY A 115 -22.00 -20.11 13.26
C GLY A 115 -22.21 -19.72 14.72
N LEU A 116 -21.23 -19.04 15.32
CA LEU A 116 -21.31 -18.57 16.71
C LEU A 116 -22.46 -17.57 16.93
N GLN A 117 -22.73 -16.70 15.95
CA GLN A 117 -23.87 -15.78 16.02
C GLN A 117 -25.21 -16.53 16.03
N GLN A 118 -25.33 -17.63 15.27
CA GLN A 118 -26.54 -18.43 15.28
C GLN A 118 -26.70 -19.18 16.60
N GLU A 119 -25.63 -19.79 17.11
CA GLU A 119 -25.64 -20.47 18.40
C GLU A 119 -26.02 -19.51 19.54
N ASN A 120 -25.46 -18.30 19.56
CA ASN A 120 -25.83 -17.26 20.52
C ASN A 120 -27.32 -16.90 20.46
N LYS A 121 -27.93 -16.87 19.27
CA LYS A 121 -29.38 -16.64 19.14
C LYS A 121 -30.20 -17.77 19.73
N GLU A 122 -29.81 -19.03 19.50
CA GLU A 122 -30.53 -20.18 20.06
C GLU A 122 -30.36 -20.26 21.58
N LEU A 123 -29.16 -20.02 22.10
CA LEU A 123 -28.90 -19.93 23.54
C LEU A 123 -29.74 -18.83 24.18
N LYS A 124 -29.86 -17.67 23.53
CA LYS A 124 -30.69 -16.57 24.02
C LYS A 124 -32.15 -16.99 24.17
N LYS A 125 -32.73 -17.67 23.17
CA LYS A 125 -34.09 -18.21 23.24
C LYS A 125 -34.25 -19.21 24.40
N LEU A 126 -33.27 -20.09 24.58
CA LEU A 126 -33.30 -21.09 25.65
C LEU A 126 -33.30 -20.43 27.03
N VAL A 127 -32.43 -19.44 27.25
CA VAL A 127 -32.37 -18.66 28.49
C VAL A 127 -33.68 -17.92 28.73
N ASP A 128 -34.26 -17.29 27.72
CA ASP A 128 -35.52 -16.56 27.85
C ASP A 128 -36.69 -17.51 28.19
N SER A 129 -36.73 -18.70 27.57
CA SER A 129 -37.71 -19.75 27.89
C SER A 129 -37.57 -20.21 29.34
N TYR A 130 -36.35 -20.54 29.77
CA TYR A 130 -36.06 -20.97 31.13
C TYR A 130 -36.42 -19.90 32.16
N ALA A 131 -36.06 -18.63 31.91
CA ALA A 131 -36.40 -17.52 32.79
C ALA A 131 -37.92 -17.33 32.92
N ASN A 132 -38.68 -17.52 31.83
CA ASN A 132 -40.13 -17.45 31.86
C ASN A 132 -40.75 -18.60 32.67
N ASP A 133 -40.24 -19.82 32.51
CA ASP A 133 -40.75 -21.00 33.23
C ASP A 133 -40.47 -20.91 34.74
N MET A 134 -39.27 -20.46 35.11
CA MET A 134 -38.92 -20.19 36.50
C MET A 134 -39.77 -19.08 37.11
N ARG A 135 -40.04 -18.00 36.36
CA ARG A 135 -40.93 -16.93 36.82
C ARG A 135 -42.32 -17.45 37.15
N LYS A 136 -42.90 -18.31 36.29
CA LYS A 136 -44.21 -18.92 36.54
C LYS A 136 -44.22 -19.75 37.82
N ARG A 137 -43.22 -20.62 38.01
CA ARG A 137 -43.09 -21.43 39.23
C ARG A 137 -42.94 -20.58 40.48
N CYS A 138 -42.18 -19.48 40.41
CA CYS A 138 -42.08 -18.54 41.53
C CYS A 138 -43.44 -17.91 41.86
N SER A 139 -44.20 -17.46 40.87
CA SER A 139 -45.54 -16.91 41.08
C SER A 139 -46.52 -17.94 41.65
N GLU A 140 -46.47 -19.19 41.20
CA GLU A 140 -47.30 -20.28 41.75
C GLU A 140 -46.93 -20.58 43.22
N LEU A 141 -45.63 -20.63 43.53
CA LEU A 141 -45.17 -20.81 44.91
C LEU A 141 -45.61 -19.67 45.83
N GLU A 142 -45.53 -18.42 45.36
CA GLU A 142 -45.98 -17.23 46.09
C GLU A 142 -47.48 -17.28 46.38
N MET A 143 -48.31 -17.65 45.39
CA MET A 143 -49.75 -17.83 45.57
C MET A 143 -50.05 -18.93 46.60
N ASN A 144 -49.37 -20.08 46.51
CA ASN A 144 -49.55 -21.17 47.47
C ASN A 144 -49.12 -20.80 48.89
N THR A 145 -48.02 -20.04 49.04
CA THR A 145 -47.56 -19.58 50.36
C THR A 145 -48.52 -18.56 50.97
N ASN A 146 -49.07 -17.64 50.17
CA ASN A 146 -50.09 -16.70 50.63
C ASN A 146 -51.36 -17.42 51.08
N LEU A 147 -51.85 -18.40 50.31
CA LEU A 147 -53.04 -19.17 50.65
C LEU A 147 -52.85 -19.99 51.93
N LEU A 148 -51.67 -20.59 52.12
CA LEU A 148 -51.34 -21.31 53.35
C LEU A 148 -51.31 -20.36 54.57
N ARG A 149 -50.76 -19.16 54.40
CA ARG A 149 -50.71 -18.14 55.46
C ARG A 149 -52.12 -17.70 55.88
N GLU A 150 -53.00 -17.47 54.93
CA GLU A 150 -54.41 -17.13 55.20
C GLU A 150 -55.12 -18.25 55.98
N GLN A 151 -54.94 -19.52 55.58
CA GLN A 151 -55.50 -20.66 56.30
C GLN A 151 -54.97 -20.78 57.75
N GLN A 152 -53.69 -20.47 57.97
CA GLN A 152 -53.11 -20.47 59.31
C GLN A 152 -53.64 -19.33 60.18
N GLU A 153 -53.83 -18.14 59.60
CA GLU A 153 -54.43 -17.00 60.29
C GLU A 153 -55.90 -17.29 60.67
N GLU A 154 -56.65 -17.97 59.80
CA GLU A 154 -58.03 -18.42 60.08
C GLU A 154 -58.10 -19.50 61.17
N SER A 155 -57.12 -20.42 61.25
CA SER A 155 -57.13 -21.48 62.27
C SER A 155 -56.70 -21.02 63.67
N LEU A 156 -56.14 -19.82 63.78
CA LEU A 156 -55.66 -19.21 65.03
C LEU A 156 -56.61 -18.13 65.58
N ALA A 157 -57.65 -17.77 64.83
CA ALA A 157 -58.73 -16.86 65.21
C ALA A 157 -59.92 -17.61 65.82
#